data_AF-A0A3C0CJG6-F1
#
_entry.id   AF-A0A3C0CJG6-F1
#
_cell.length_a   1.000
_cell.length_b   1.000
_cell.length_c   1.000
_cell.angle_alpha   90.00
_cell.angle_beta   90.00
_cell.angle_gamma   90.00
#
_symmetry.space_group_name_H-M   'P 1'
#
loop_
_entity.id
_entity.type
_entity.pdbx_description
1 polymer ?
#
loop_
_entity_poly.entity_id
_entity_poly.type
_entity_poly.pdbx_seq_one_letter_code
_entity_poly.pdbx_strand_id
1 'polypeptide(L)'
;MIKAKTERVRFSQAAAGPAKALARQAAAFTAGLLFARAVVFGHYAPFAVAAVAAAPYPLLWSAVLGGALGYLLPSAVSVPVHCLAALLAAAAIRWTLNDLARLRMHPAFAPCAAFFPMLVTALSIVLISGSDAATTALYLAEALLAGAAAYFFRRTAAAVQSGRTPGEWSTQEIACGAFSGGILLLSLAGLTVGGVSLGRVAAIVAVLFAARYGGVGGGSVAGVAAGLAFSLAQPGLSYLSGAYALGGLTAGLFAPLGRLASAAAFVISNGVASLQVGARQEVVTGLYEVAAATVIYLVVPAKAGVRLMGLFSRSEDTDRAEGLRRSVIMKLDYAAKALGSVSEAVGEVSEKLSKTCAPDISGVYHRTADEVCATCGLKGYCWERGFNDSMDAFNALTGKLRANG
;
A
#
# COMPACT_ATOMS: atom_id res chain seq x y z
N MET A 1 63.74 -23.19 14.24
CA MET A 1 62.46 -22.75 14.86
C MET A 1 61.50 -22.33 13.75
N ILE A 2 60.59 -23.22 13.32
CA ILE A 2 59.53 -22.88 12.35
C ILE A 2 58.20 -23.24 13.03
N LYS A 3 57.45 -22.21 13.43
CA LYS A 3 56.20 -22.34 14.19
C LYS A 3 55.05 -22.47 13.20
N ALA A 4 54.53 -23.69 13.03
CA ALA A 4 53.36 -23.96 12.21
C ALA A 4 52.11 -23.28 12.81
N LYS A 5 51.53 -22.35 12.06
CA LYS A 5 50.30 -21.63 12.42
C LYS A 5 49.11 -22.55 12.13
N THR A 6 48.63 -23.25 13.16
CA THR A 6 47.42 -24.08 13.09
C THR A 6 46.19 -23.15 13.08
N GLU A 7 45.59 -22.96 11.92
CA GLU A 7 44.35 -22.21 11.74
C GLU A 7 43.16 -23.09 12.16
N ARG A 8 42.67 -22.89 13.40
CA ARG A 8 41.43 -23.51 13.87
C ARG A 8 40.24 -22.85 13.18
N VAL A 9 39.80 -23.43 12.06
CA VAL A 9 38.53 -23.09 11.42
C VAL A 9 37.38 -23.49 12.35
N ARG A 10 36.57 -22.51 12.78
CA ARG A 10 35.40 -22.72 13.65
C ARG A 10 34.33 -23.54 12.91
N PHE A 11 34.12 -24.79 13.33
CA PHE A 11 33.06 -25.70 12.86
C PHE A 11 31.64 -25.09 12.87
N SER A 12 31.38 -24.02 13.63
CA SER A 12 30.07 -23.36 13.66
C SER A 12 29.70 -22.58 12.39
N GLN A 13 30.69 -22.12 11.60
CA GLN A 13 30.40 -21.45 10.32
C GLN A 13 30.21 -22.46 9.16
N ALA A 14 30.86 -23.62 9.24
CA ALA A 14 30.72 -24.69 8.24
C ALA A 14 29.34 -25.37 8.30
N ALA A 15 28.72 -25.49 9.49
CA ALA A 15 27.37 -26.03 9.66
C ALA A 15 26.24 -25.01 9.34
N ALA A 16 26.54 -23.70 9.38
CA ALA A 16 25.54 -22.66 9.11
C ALA A 16 25.16 -22.54 7.62
N GLY A 17 26.08 -22.91 6.71
CA GLY A 17 25.86 -22.99 5.27
C GLY A 17 24.77 -24.00 4.87
N PRO A 18 24.93 -25.30 5.19
CA PRO A 18 23.94 -26.32 4.85
C PRO A 18 22.60 -26.10 5.58
N ALA A 19 22.61 -25.62 6.82
CA ALA A 19 21.38 -25.31 7.56
C ALA A 19 20.55 -24.19 6.89
N LYS A 20 21.19 -23.12 6.39
CA LYS A 20 20.50 -22.07 5.62
C LYS A 20 19.99 -22.56 4.27
N ALA A 21 20.74 -23.42 3.59
CA ALA A 21 20.31 -24.02 2.32
C ALA A 21 19.08 -24.92 2.52
N LEU A 22 19.09 -25.76 3.56
CA LEU A 22 17.97 -26.62 3.93
C LEU A 22 16.74 -25.79 4.33
N ALA A 23 16.92 -24.72 5.10
CA ALA A 23 15.83 -23.83 5.48
C ALA A 23 15.18 -23.15 4.26
N ARG A 24 15.98 -22.74 3.26
CA ARG A 24 15.46 -22.18 2.01
C ARG A 24 14.69 -23.22 1.18
N GLN A 25 15.19 -24.44 1.10
CA GLN A 25 14.51 -25.55 0.43
C GLN A 25 13.18 -25.90 1.10
N ALA A 26 13.19 -26.00 2.43
CA ALA A 26 11.98 -26.21 3.22
C ALA A 26 10.97 -25.07 3.03
N ALA A 27 11.41 -23.81 3.06
CA ALA A 27 10.55 -22.66 2.81
C ALA A 27 9.92 -22.69 1.41
N ALA A 28 10.69 -23.03 0.38
CA ALA A 28 10.18 -23.17 -0.99
C ALA A 28 9.20 -24.34 -1.14
N PHE A 29 9.45 -25.46 -0.46
CA PHE A 29 8.53 -26.60 -0.40
C PHE A 29 7.21 -26.21 0.27
N THR A 30 7.27 -25.57 1.45
CA THR A 30 6.07 -25.11 2.15
C THR A 30 5.30 -24.05 1.35
N ALA A 31 6.00 -23.15 0.67
CA ALA A 31 5.37 -22.15 -0.19
C ALA A 31 4.65 -22.82 -1.37
N GLY A 32 5.29 -23.78 -2.05
CA GLY A 32 4.65 -24.55 -3.12
C GLY A 32 3.40 -25.29 -2.64
N LEU A 33 3.47 -25.92 -1.47
CA LEU A 33 2.34 -26.62 -0.85
C LEU A 33 1.19 -25.66 -0.50
N LEU A 34 1.49 -24.50 0.09
CA LEU A 34 0.48 -23.51 0.42
C LEU A 34 -0.16 -22.93 -0.85
N PHE A 35 0.62 -22.54 -1.85
CA PHE A 35 0.07 -22.00 -3.09
C PHE A 35 -0.81 -23.00 -3.85
N ALA A 36 -0.55 -24.31 -3.75
CA ALA A 36 -1.45 -25.34 -4.28
C ALA A 36 -2.82 -25.39 -3.61
N ARG A 37 -2.95 -24.90 -2.37
CA ARG A 37 -4.21 -24.84 -1.62
C ARG A 37 -4.97 -23.53 -1.78
N ALA A 38 -4.40 -22.53 -2.45
CA ALA A 38 -5.12 -21.32 -2.79
C ALA A 38 -6.07 -21.62 -3.96
N VAL A 39 -7.36 -21.77 -3.65
CA VAL A 39 -8.41 -22.08 -4.63
C VAL A 39 -9.21 -20.82 -4.95
N VAL A 40 -9.53 -20.64 -6.23
CA VAL A 40 -10.28 -19.55 -6.83
C VAL A 40 -11.49 -20.11 -7.58
N PHE A 41 -12.60 -19.37 -7.54
CA PHE A 41 -13.93 -19.79 -7.99
C PHE A 41 -14.34 -21.19 -7.49
N GLY A 42 -13.93 -21.55 -6.27
CA GLY A 42 -14.24 -22.83 -5.62
C GLY A 42 -13.55 -24.08 -6.20
N HIS A 43 -13.05 -24.05 -7.44
CA HIS A 43 -12.54 -25.25 -8.13
C HIS A 43 -11.17 -25.11 -8.80
N TYR A 44 -10.65 -23.90 -8.99
CA TYR A 44 -9.43 -23.65 -9.76
C TYR A 44 -8.26 -23.29 -8.84
N ALA A 45 -7.09 -23.89 -9.06
CA ALA A 45 -5.92 -23.69 -8.19
C ALA A 45 -4.67 -23.30 -9.00
N PRO A 46 -4.63 -22.14 -9.67
CA PRO A 46 -3.55 -21.79 -10.59
C PRO A 46 -2.20 -21.43 -9.93
N PHE A 47 -2.18 -21.21 -8.62
CA PHE A 47 -1.06 -20.52 -7.98
C PHE A 47 0.16 -21.40 -7.74
N ALA A 48 0.05 -22.72 -7.62
CA ALA A 48 1.23 -23.58 -7.49
C ALA A 48 2.05 -23.60 -8.78
N VAL A 49 1.37 -23.65 -9.94
CA VAL A 49 2.02 -23.56 -11.26
C VAL A 49 2.72 -22.22 -11.40
N ALA A 50 2.07 -21.14 -11.00
CA ALA A 50 2.64 -19.80 -10.96
C ALA A 50 3.88 -19.71 -10.05
N ALA A 51 3.84 -20.34 -8.87
CA ALA A 51 4.95 -20.37 -7.93
C ALA A 51 6.16 -21.14 -8.49
N VAL A 52 5.94 -22.28 -9.16
CA VAL A 52 7.00 -23.04 -9.84
C VAL A 52 7.62 -22.23 -11.00
N ALA A 53 6.79 -21.54 -11.79
CA ALA A 53 7.25 -20.67 -12.86
C ALA A 53 8.06 -19.44 -12.36
N ALA A 54 7.86 -19.05 -11.10
CA ALA A 54 8.55 -17.93 -10.46
C ALA A 54 9.77 -18.33 -9.60
N ALA A 55 9.80 -19.52 -9.01
CA ALA A 55 10.79 -19.97 -8.02
C ALA A 55 12.24 -19.93 -8.57
N PRO A 56 13.29 -19.59 -7.81
CA PRO A 56 14.66 -19.66 -8.32
C PRO A 56 15.07 -21.12 -8.62
N TYR A 57 15.91 -21.34 -9.65
CA TYR A 57 16.34 -22.67 -10.11
C TYR A 57 16.83 -23.64 -9.02
N PRO A 58 17.68 -23.24 -8.04
CA PRO A 58 18.13 -24.17 -6.99
C PRO A 58 16.99 -24.65 -6.06
N LEU A 59 15.83 -23.98 -6.09
CA LEU A 59 14.65 -24.27 -5.26
C LEU A 59 13.47 -24.79 -6.11
N LEU A 60 13.68 -25.02 -7.40
CA LEU A 60 12.62 -25.41 -8.33
C LEU A 60 12.03 -26.77 -7.95
N TRP A 61 12.89 -27.77 -7.73
CA TRP A 61 12.44 -29.12 -7.40
C TRP A 61 11.71 -29.19 -6.05
N SER A 62 12.13 -28.40 -5.05
CA SER A 62 11.41 -28.35 -3.77
C SER A 62 10.04 -27.69 -3.91
N ALA A 63 9.91 -26.64 -4.71
CA ALA A 63 8.62 -26.02 -5.01
C ALA A 63 7.69 -26.95 -5.82
N VAL A 64 8.23 -27.70 -6.79
CA VAL A 64 7.49 -28.70 -7.58
C VAL A 64 6.97 -29.82 -6.68
N LEU A 65 7.83 -30.39 -5.83
CA LEU A 65 7.43 -31.43 -4.88
C LEU A 65 6.38 -30.93 -3.89
N GLY A 66 6.54 -29.70 -3.38
CA GLY A 66 5.58 -29.07 -2.49
C GLY A 66 4.23 -28.84 -3.17
N GLY A 67 4.22 -28.32 -4.39
CA GLY A 67 3.01 -28.07 -5.17
C GLY A 67 2.29 -29.35 -5.58
N ALA A 68 3.04 -30.36 -6.04
CA ALA A 68 2.48 -31.68 -6.36
C ALA A 68 1.87 -32.33 -5.12
N LEU A 69 2.58 -32.33 -3.99
CA LEU A 69 2.06 -32.85 -2.74
C LEU A 69 0.83 -32.06 -2.27
N GLY A 70 0.84 -30.73 -2.40
CA GLY A 70 -0.29 -29.88 -2.08
C GLY A 70 -1.55 -30.17 -2.90
N TYR A 71 -1.41 -30.52 -4.18
CA TYR A 71 -2.52 -30.99 -5.02
C TYR A 71 -2.98 -32.42 -4.69
N LEU A 72 -2.06 -33.30 -4.27
CA LEU A 72 -2.38 -34.68 -3.89
C LEU A 72 -3.01 -34.79 -2.50
N LEU A 73 -2.76 -33.84 -1.59
CA LEU A 73 -3.39 -33.85 -0.27
C LEU A 73 -4.91 -33.68 -0.42
N PRO A 74 -5.71 -34.51 0.29
CA PRO A 74 -7.15 -34.45 0.20
C PRO A 74 -7.64 -33.05 0.59
N SER A 75 -8.19 -32.36 -0.40
CA SER A 75 -9.02 -31.18 -0.24
C SER A 75 -10.43 -31.54 -0.70
N ALA A 76 -11.46 -30.93 -0.12
CA ALA A 76 -12.87 -31.18 -0.46
C ALA A 76 -13.26 -30.79 -1.91
N VAL A 77 -12.28 -30.36 -2.70
CA VAL A 77 -12.39 -29.92 -4.07
C VAL A 77 -11.59 -30.92 -4.90
N SER A 78 -12.23 -31.55 -5.88
CA SER A 78 -11.59 -32.38 -6.89
C SER A 78 -10.56 -31.53 -7.64
N VAL A 79 -9.33 -31.49 -7.13
CA VAL A 79 -8.23 -30.77 -7.77
C VAL A 79 -8.02 -31.43 -9.13
N PRO A 80 -8.32 -30.74 -10.21
CA PRO A 80 -8.45 -31.39 -11.50
C PRO A 80 -7.05 -31.77 -12.01
N VAL A 81 -6.97 -32.95 -12.63
CA VAL A 81 -5.73 -33.59 -13.14
C VAL A 81 -4.90 -32.64 -14.02
N HIS A 82 -5.54 -31.65 -14.64
CA HIS A 82 -4.86 -30.65 -15.45
C HIS A 82 -3.94 -29.71 -14.67
N CYS A 83 -4.24 -29.33 -13.43
CA CYS A 83 -3.35 -28.45 -12.66
C CYS A 83 -2.02 -29.16 -12.35
N LEU A 84 -2.08 -30.47 -12.10
CA LEU A 84 -0.89 -31.31 -11.91
C LEU A 84 -0.12 -31.48 -13.23
N ALA A 85 -0.81 -31.73 -14.34
CA ALA A 85 -0.20 -31.81 -15.66
C ALA A 85 0.48 -30.49 -16.06
N ALA A 86 -0.18 -29.35 -15.83
CA ALA A 86 0.35 -28.02 -16.08
C ALA A 86 1.56 -27.70 -15.19
N LEU A 87 1.55 -28.15 -13.93
CA LEU A 87 2.69 -28.00 -13.02
C LEU A 87 3.91 -28.76 -13.53
N LEU A 88 3.75 -30.01 -13.96
CA LEU A 88 4.83 -30.81 -14.53
C LEU A 88 5.32 -30.24 -15.86
N ALA A 89 4.42 -29.76 -16.71
CA ALA A 89 4.77 -29.10 -17.96
C ALA A 89 5.56 -27.78 -17.72
N ALA A 90 5.14 -26.96 -16.77
CA ALA A 90 5.86 -25.74 -16.38
C ALA A 90 7.25 -26.07 -15.81
N ALA A 91 7.37 -27.13 -15.02
CA ALA A 91 8.66 -27.61 -14.51
C ALA A 91 9.56 -28.10 -15.66
N ALA A 92 9.02 -28.85 -16.62
CA ALA A 92 9.76 -29.36 -17.78
C ALA A 92 10.27 -28.23 -18.68
N ILE A 93 9.40 -27.27 -19.06
CA ILE A 93 9.77 -26.08 -19.86
C ILE A 93 10.91 -25.32 -19.18
N ARG A 94 10.83 -25.20 -17.86
CA ARG A 94 11.82 -24.45 -17.12
C ARG A 94 13.14 -25.21 -16.95
N TRP A 95 13.08 -26.53 -16.81
CA TRP A 95 14.27 -27.39 -16.77
C TRP A 95 15.02 -27.36 -18.10
N THR A 96 14.31 -27.46 -19.24
CA THR A 96 14.93 -27.41 -20.57
C THR A 96 15.51 -26.03 -20.91
N LEU A 97 14.88 -24.96 -20.45
CA LEU A 97 15.34 -23.58 -20.69
C LEU A 97 16.32 -23.05 -19.64
N ASN A 98 16.81 -23.91 -18.74
CA ASN A 98 17.78 -23.53 -17.70
C ASN A 98 19.09 -22.98 -18.30
N ASP A 99 19.52 -23.53 -19.44
CA ASP A 99 20.78 -23.16 -20.10
C ASP A 99 20.68 -21.83 -20.88
N LEU A 100 19.48 -21.34 -21.18
CA LEU A 100 19.28 -20.09 -21.92
C LEU A 100 19.18 -18.90 -20.97
N ALA A 101 20.34 -18.42 -20.50
CA ALA A 101 20.44 -17.27 -19.61
C ALA A 101 19.73 -16.01 -20.14
N ARG A 102 19.71 -15.78 -21.46
CA ARG A 102 19.07 -14.61 -22.09
C ARG A 102 17.54 -14.63 -21.94
N LEU A 103 16.90 -15.79 -22.06
CA LEU A 103 15.44 -15.93 -21.84
C LEU A 103 15.10 -15.90 -20.34
N ARG A 104 15.95 -16.50 -19.51
CA ARG A 104 15.78 -16.53 -18.04
C ARG A 104 15.68 -15.14 -17.42
N MET A 105 16.50 -14.21 -17.90
CA MET A 105 16.58 -12.85 -17.36
C MET A 105 15.41 -11.96 -17.79
N HIS A 106 14.61 -12.38 -18.78
CA HIS A 106 13.48 -11.58 -19.24
C HIS A 106 12.32 -11.63 -18.23
N PRO A 107 11.75 -10.48 -17.81
CA PRO A 107 10.68 -10.44 -16.80
C PRO A 107 9.40 -11.16 -17.27
N ALA A 108 9.19 -11.26 -18.59
CA ALA A 108 8.05 -11.97 -19.18
C ALA A 108 8.20 -13.51 -19.21
N PHE A 109 9.37 -14.05 -18.86
CA PHE A 109 9.56 -15.50 -18.92
C PHE A 109 8.70 -16.26 -17.90
N ALA A 110 8.59 -15.73 -16.66
CA ALA A 110 7.75 -16.31 -15.61
C ALA A 110 6.26 -16.39 -15.99
N PRO A 111 5.61 -15.27 -16.40
CA PRO A 111 4.20 -15.30 -16.75
C PRO A 111 3.93 -16.22 -17.94
N CYS A 112 4.77 -16.21 -18.99
CA CYS A 112 4.59 -17.11 -20.13
C CYS A 112 4.73 -18.59 -19.75
N ALA A 113 5.71 -18.93 -18.90
CA ALA A 113 5.94 -20.30 -18.44
C ALA A 113 4.80 -20.85 -17.56
N ALA A 114 3.98 -20.00 -16.95
CA ALA A 114 2.76 -20.42 -16.24
C ALA A 114 1.52 -20.41 -17.15
N PHE A 115 1.39 -19.37 -17.98
CA PHE A 115 0.22 -19.14 -18.83
C PHE A 115 0.03 -20.22 -19.89
N PHE A 116 1.07 -20.54 -20.68
CA PHE A 116 0.92 -21.49 -21.79
C PHE A 116 0.58 -22.92 -21.34
N PRO A 117 1.25 -23.51 -20.32
CA PRO A 117 0.88 -24.83 -19.84
C PRO A 117 -0.54 -24.89 -19.29
N MET A 118 -0.97 -23.87 -18.53
CA MET A 118 -2.34 -23.80 -18.02
C MET A 118 -3.35 -23.66 -19.15
N LEU A 119 -3.10 -22.79 -20.13
CA LEU A 119 -3.99 -22.59 -21.26
C LEU A 119 -4.15 -23.88 -22.10
N VAL A 120 -3.04 -24.54 -22.44
CA VAL A 120 -3.07 -25.76 -23.27
C VAL A 120 -3.80 -26.89 -22.56
N THR A 121 -3.50 -27.10 -21.27
CA THR A 121 -4.15 -28.17 -20.49
C THR A 121 -5.63 -27.89 -20.25
N ALA A 122 -6.00 -26.63 -19.98
CA ALA A 122 -7.38 -26.22 -19.82
C ALA A 122 -8.19 -26.35 -21.12
N LEU A 123 -7.62 -25.91 -22.26
CA LEU A 123 -8.25 -26.05 -23.57
C LEU A 123 -8.43 -27.52 -23.97
N SER A 124 -7.47 -28.37 -23.60
CA SER A 124 -7.58 -29.82 -23.83
C SER A 124 -8.80 -30.42 -23.12
N ILE A 125 -9.09 -30.00 -21.89
CA ILE A 125 -10.28 -30.45 -21.16
C ILE A 125 -11.55 -29.95 -21.84
N VAL A 126 -11.59 -28.68 -22.25
CA VAL A 126 -12.75 -28.08 -22.91
C VAL A 126 -13.12 -28.84 -24.18
N LEU A 127 -12.12 -29.22 -24.97
CA LEU A 127 -12.30 -30.00 -26.20
C LEU A 127 -12.81 -31.42 -25.93
N ILE A 128 -12.34 -32.07 -24.87
CA ILE A 128 -12.74 -33.46 -24.54
C ILE A 128 -14.12 -33.50 -23.87
N SER A 129 -14.42 -32.52 -23.00
CA SER A 129 -15.62 -32.53 -22.16
C SER A 129 -16.84 -31.88 -22.83
N GLY A 130 -16.64 -31.17 -23.95
CA GLY A 130 -17.72 -30.47 -24.65
C GLY A 130 -18.32 -29.34 -23.80
N SER A 131 -17.47 -28.43 -23.32
CA SER A 131 -17.87 -27.47 -22.28
C SER A 131 -18.55 -26.21 -22.83
N ASP A 132 -19.47 -25.65 -22.04
CA ASP A 132 -20.20 -24.41 -22.37
C ASP A 132 -19.28 -23.16 -22.43
N ALA A 133 -19.70 -22.11 -23.14
CA ALA A 133 -18.93 -20.88 -23.32
C ALA A 133 -18.51 -20.23 -21.98
N ALA A 134 -19.36 -20.31 -20.95
CA ALA A 134 -19.07 -19.78 -19.62
C ALA A 134 -17.89 -20.49 -18.95
N THR A 135 -17.82 -21.82 -19.06
CA THR A 135 -16.71 -22.61 -18.47
C THR A 135 -15.39 -22.38 -19.20
N THR A 136 -15.44 -22.20 -20.52
CA THR A 136 -14.27 -21.85 -21.32
C THR A 136 -13.69 -20.50 -20.91
N ALA A 137 -14.56 -19.52 -20.62
CA ALA A 137 -14.14 -18.22 -20.11
C ALA A 137 -13.48 -18.31 -18.71
N LEU A 138 -13.99 -19.17 -17.82
CA LEU A 138 -13.38 -19.41 -16.51
C LEU A 138 -12.00 -20.07 -16.61
N TYR A 139 -11.82 -21.05 -17.49
CA TYR A 139 -10.52 -21.66 -17.76
C TYR A 139 -9.51 -20.67 -18.37
N LEU A 140 -9.97 -19.78 -19.25
CA LEU A 140 -9.12 -18.70 -19.77
C LEU A 140 -8.72 -17.72 -18.65
N ALA A 141 -9.67 -17.36 -17.77
CA ALA A 141 -9.40 -16.53 -16.60
C ALA A 141 -8.39 -17.20 -15.65
N GLU A 142 -8.49 -18.51 -15.43
CA GLU A 142 -7.53 -19.29 -14.64
C GLU A 142 -6.11 -19.21 -15.22
N ALA A 143 -5.96 -19.42 -16.53
CA ALA A 143 -4.65 -19.31 -17.18
C ALA A 143 -4.06 -17.90 -17.05
N LEU A 144 -4.87 -16.85 -17.24
CA LEU A 144 -4.47 -15.45 -17.06
C LEU A 144 -4.06 -15.16 -15.61
N LEU A 145 -4.81 -15.66 -14.63
CA LEU A 145 -4.49 -15.54 -13.21
C LEU A 145 -3.16 -16.23 -12.87
N ALA A 146 -2.89 -17.41 -13.45
CA ALA A 146 -1.62 -18.10 -13.28
C ALA A 146 -0.45 -17.26 -13.81
N GLY A 147 -0.59 -16.66 -15.00
CA GLY A 147 0.41 -15.77 -15.58
C GLY A 147 0.66 -14.53 -14.73
N ALA A 148 -0.42 -13.84 -14.32
CA ALA A 148 -0.32 -12.64 -13.47
C ALA A 148 0.32 -12.94 -12.11
N ALA A 149 -0.08 -14.03 -11.46
CA ALA A 149 0.51 -14.47 -10.20
C ALA A 149 1.99 -14.81 -10.35
N ALA A 150 2.39 -15.46 -11.45
CA ALA A 150 3.79 -15.79 -11.72
C ALA A 150 4.65 -14.53 -11.88
N TYR A 151 4.11 -13.48 -12.50
CA TYR A 151 4.78 -12.18 -12.57
C TYR A 151 4.98 -11.55 -11.19
N PHE A 152 3.93 -11.52 -10.35
CA PHE A 152 4.03 -10.99 -8.98
C PHE A 152 5.03 -11.78 -8.16
N PHE A 153 4.94 -13.12 -8.15
CA PHE A 153 5.87 -13.98 -7.43
C PHE A 153 7.31 -13.81 -7.90
N ARG A 154 7.56 -13.71 -9.22
CA ARG A 154 8.92 -13.52 -9.76
C ARG A 154 9.50 -12.20 -9.26
N ARG A 155 8.72 -11.12 -9.32
CA ARG A 155 9.17 -9.79 -8.89
C ARG A 155 9.40 -9.72 -7.39
N THR A 156 8.50 -10.29 -6.59
CA THR A 156 8.67 -10.37 -5.14
C THR A 156 9.87 -11.23 -4.77
N ALA A 157 10.07 -12.37 -5.42
CA ALA A 157 11.22 -13.23 -5.19
C ALA A 157 12.55 -12.56 -5.60
N ALA A 158 12.56 -11.78 -6.68
CA ALA A 158 13.72 -10.99 -7.10
C ALA A 158 14.04 -9.86 -6.10
N ALA A 159 13.03 -9.15 -5.63
CA ALA A 159 13.18 -8.11 -4.60
C ALA A 159 13.75 -8.70 -3.30
N VAL A 160 13.24 -9.84 -2.83
CA VAL A 160 13.74 -10.54 -1.64
C VAL A 160 15.19 -11.05 -1.84
N GLN A 161 15.53 -11.57 -3.02
CA GLN A 161 16.88 -12.06 -3.31
C GLN A 161 17.92 -10.93 -3.42
N SER A 162 17.50 -9.73 -3.81
CA SER A 162 18.38 -8.56 -3.89
C SER A 162 18.97 -8.16 -2.53
N GLY A 163 18.41 -8.65 -1.42
CA GLY A 163 18.86 -8.35 -0.06
C GLY A 163 18.62 -6.89 0.37
N ARG A 164 17.94 -6.11 -0.47
CA ARG A 164 17.56 -4.73 -0.19
C ARG A 164 16.53 -4.68 0.92
N THR A 165 16.64 -3.67 1.77
CA THR A 165 15.64 -3.44 2.82
C THR A 165 14.29 -3.07 2.17
N PRO A 166 13.14 -3.35 2.80
CA PRO A 166 11.81 -3.11 2.22
C PRO A 166 11.54 -1.63 2.05
N GLY A 167 12.21 -0.77 2.83
CA GLY A 167 12.16 0.68 2.68
C GLY A 167 12.86 1.18 1.40
N GLU A 168 13.67 0.34 0.74
CA GLU A 168 14.25 0.63 -0.57
C GLU A 168 13.44 0.05 -1.72
N TRP A 169 12.41 -0.75 -1.43
CA TRP A 169 11.58 -1.33 -2.47
C TRP A 169 10.76 -0.24 -3.15
N SER A 170 10.66 -0.34 -4.47
CA SER A 170 9.77 0.51 -5.26
C SER A 170 8.31 0.25 -4.85
N THR A 171 7.44 1.25 -5.03
CA THR A 171 5.99 1.12 -4.83
C THR A 171 5.41 -0.11 -5.55
N GLN A 172 5.93 -0.42 -6.73
CA GLN A 172 5.50 -1.57 -7.51
C GLN A 172 5.97 -2.91 -6.91
N GLU A 173 7.17 -3.00 -6.33
CA GLU A 173 7.64 -4.19 -5.62
C GLU A 173 6.84 -4.43 -4.33
N ILE A 174 6.50 -3.37 -3.61
CA ILE A 174 5.62 -3.43 -2.44
C ILE A 174 4.24 -3.95 -2.84
N ALA A 175 3.69 -3.47 -3.96
CA ALA A 175 2.42 -3.97 -4.48
C ALA A 175 2.48 -5.44 -4.89
N CYS A 176 3.48 -5.86 -5.65
CA CYS A 176 3.66 -7.27 -6.01
C CYS A 176 3.85 -8.16 -4.76
N GLY A 177 4.57 -7.66 -3.74
CA GLY A 177 4.71 -8.31 -2.44
C GLY A 177 3.38 -8.47 -1.71
N ALA A 178 2.56 -7.42 -1.68
CA ALA A 178 1.23 -7.44 -1.07
C ALA A 178 0.28 -8.44 -1.77
N PHE A 179 0.27 -8.48 -3.10
CA PHE A 179 -0.49 -9.48 -3.87
C PHE A 179 0.00 -10.89 -3.59
N SER A 180 1.32 -11.11 -3.58
CA SER A 180 1.91 -12.42 -3.28
C SER A 180 1.56 -12.89 -1.87
N GLY A 181 1.62 -11.99 -0.90
CA GLY A 181 1.21 -12.24 0.49
C GLY A 181 -0.29 -12.50 0.61
N GLY A 182 -1.13 -11.75 -0.11
CA GLY A 182 -2.58 -11.97 -0.16
C GLY A 182 -2.95 -13.36 -0.69
N ILE A 183 -2.31 -13.82 -1.76
CA ILE A 183 -2.49 -15.17 -2.30
C ILE A 183 -1.99 -16.23 -1.30
N LEU A 184 -0.90 -15.96 -0.58
CA LEU A 184 -0.43 -16.87 0.47
C LEU A 184 -1.47 -16.97 1.60
N LEU A 185 -2.04 -15.86 2.05
CA LEU A 185 -3.07 -15.84 3.09
C LEU A 185 -4.38 -16.49 2.61
N LEU A 186 -4.68 -16.38 1.31
CA LEU A 186 -5.79 -17.09 0.68
C LEU A 186 -5.68 -18.61 0.83
N SER A 187 -4.47 -19.18 0.80
CA SER A 187 -4.29 -20.62 1.01
C SER A 187 -4.66 -21.09 2.43
N LEU A 188 -4.60 -20.18 3.41
CA LEU A 188 -5.05 -20.44 4.78
C LEU A 188 -6.56 -20.19 4.96
N ALA A 189 -7.26 -19.67 3.95
CA ALA A 189 -8.67 -19.33 4.04
C ALA A 189 -9.55 -20.56 4.31
N GLY A 190 -9.17 -21.72 3.78
CA GLY A 190 -9.88 -22.99 3.98
C GLY A 190 -9.76 -23.57 5.39
N LEU A 191 -8.88 -23.03 6.24
CA LEU A 191 -8.76 -23.42 7.64
C LEU A 191 -9.79 -22.63 8.47
N THR A 192 -10.96 -23.21 8.67
CA THR A 192 -12.02 -22.65 9.51
C THR A 192 -12.02 -23.32 10.88
N VAL A 193 -12.00 -22.51 11.95
CA VAL A 193 -12.13 -22.99 13.33
C VAL A 193 -13.38 -22.34 13.91
N GLY A 194 -14.41 -23.13 14.22
CA GLY A 194 -15.66 -22.62 14.78
C GLY A 194 -16.42 -21.64 13.88
N GLY A 195 -16.29 -21.76 12.55
CA GLY A 195 -16.93 -20.86 11.57
C GLY A 195 -16.14 -19.58 11.25
N VAL A 196 -14.98 -19.38 11.86
CA VAL A 196 -14.07 -18.25 11.62
C VAL A 196 -12.90 -18.71 10.75
N SER A 197 -12.64 -18.03 9.63
CA SER A 197 -11.51 -18.34 8.75
C SER A 197 -10.20 -17.75 9.29
N LEU A 198 -9.23 -18.61 9.58
CA LEU A 198 -7.91 -18.19 10.06
C LEU A 198 -7.18 -17.33 9.02
N GLY A 199 -7.34 -17.66 7.74
CA GLY A 199 -6.76 -16.90 6.62
C GLY A 199 -7.26 -15.46 6.57
N ARG A 200 -8.56 -15.23 6.79
CA ARG A 200 -9.16 -13.88 6.78
C ARG A 200 -8.71 -13.04 7.98
N VAL A 201 -8.70 -13.64 9.17
CA VAL A 201 -8.19 -12.98 10.38
C VAL A 201 -6.72 -12.57 10.17
N ALA A 202 -5.89 -13.47 9.67
CA ALA A 202 -4.48 -13.19 9.37
C ALA A 202 -4.32 -12.10 8.30
N ALA A 203 -5.19 -12.07 7.28
CA ALA A 203 -5.22 -11.02 6.27
C ALA A 203 -5.56 -9.65 6.84
N ILE A 204 -6.57 -9.54 7.69
CA ILE A 204 -6.93 -8.26 8.34
C ILE A 204 -5.76 -7.76 9.19
N VAL A 205 -5.13 -8.65 9.97
CA VAL A 205 -3.95 -8.31 10.77
C VAL A 205 -2.80 -7.84 9.87
N ALA A 206 -2.53 -8.51 8.75
CA ALA A 206 -1.51 -8.10 7.79
C ALA A 206 -1.81 -6.73 7.17
N VAL A 207 -3.07 -6.45 6.82
CA VAL A 207 -3.51 -5.15 6.29
C VAL A 207 -3.33 -4.04 7.33
N LEU A 208 -3.71 -4.27 8.60
CA LEU A 208 -3.51 -3.31 9.69
C LEU A 208 -2.03 -3.01 9.94
N PHE A 209 -1.16 -4.02 9.86
CA PHE A 209 0.29 -3.82 9.93
C PHE A 209 0.82 -3.04 8.73
N ALA A 210 0.38 -3.37 7.51
CA ALA A 210 0.77 -2.66 6.29
C ALA A 210 0.29 -1.19 6.32
N ALA A 211 -0.91 -0.93 6.83
CA ALA A 211 -1.45 0.42 7.04
C ALA A 211 -0.64 1.20 8.08
N ARG A 212 -0.20 0.53 9.15
CA ARG A 212 0.58 1.17 10.21
C ARG A 212 1.97 1.60 9.75
N TYR A 213 2.69 0.73 9.04
CA TYR A 213 4.08 0.97 8.65
C TYR A 213 4.22 1.61 7.26
N GLY A 214 3.32 1.29 6.34
CA GLY A 214 3.28 1.85 4.99
C GLY A 214 2.27 3.00 4.80
N GLY A 215 1.60 3.43 5.88
CA GLY A 215 0.60 4.49 5.84
C GLY A 215 -0.57 4.17 4.89
N VAL A 216 -1.11 5.22 4.27
CA VAL A 216 -2.21 5.12 3.30
C VAL A 216 -1.83 4.22 2.11
N GLY A 217 -0.59 4.33 1.60
CA GLY A 217 -0.13 3.54 0.45
C GLY A 217 -0.04 2.05 0.75
N GLY A 218 0.60 1.67 1.87
CA GLY A 218 0.72 0.27 2.27
C GLY A 218 -0.62 -0.36 2.64
N GLY A 219 -1.46 0.38 3.38
CA GLY A 219 -2.79 -0.08 3.80
C GLY A 219 -3.75 -0.29 2.63
N SER A 220 -3.81 0.66 1.68
CA SER A 220 -4.67 0.55 0.50
C SER A 220 -4.25 -0.60 -0.42
N VAL A 221 -2.96 -0.74 -0.71
CA VAL A 221 -2.43 -1.80 -1.56
C VAL A 221 -2.63 -3.18 -0.94
N ALA A 222 -2.33 -3.34 0.36
CA ALA A 222 -2.56 -4.59 1.07
C ALA A 222 -4.06 -4.92 1.17
N GLY A 223 -4.91 -3.92 1.44
CA GLY A 223 -6.36 -4.07 1.52
C GLY A 223 -6.98 -4.50 0.20
N VAL A 224 -6.58 -3.86 -0.92
CA VAL A 224 -7.03 -4.25 -2.27
C VAL A 224 -6.51 -5.64 -2.63
N ALA A 225 -5.25 -5.96 -2.36
CA ALA A 225 -4.67 -7.26 -2.66
C ALA A 225 -5.39 -8.41 -1.91
N ALA A 226 -5.59 -8.25 -0.59
CA ALA A 226 -6.33 -9.21 0.21
C ALA A 226 -7.80 -9.28 -0.24
N GLY A 227 -8.46 -8.13 -0.40
CA GLY A 227 -9.86 -8.06 -0.83
C GLY A 227 -10.11 -8.76 -2.16
N LEU A 228 -9.25 -8.56 -3.15
CA LEU A 228 -9.33 -9.26 -4.44
C LEU A 228 -9.08 -10.77 -4.28
N ALA A 229 -8.06 -11.17 -3.51
CA ALA A 229 -7.76 -12.58 -3.29
C ALA A 229 -8.96 -13.33 -2.67
N PHE A 230 -9.59 -12.79 -1.62
CA PHE A 230 -10.72 -13.44 -0.96
C PHE A 230 -12.04 -13.34 -1.77
N SER A 231 -12.24 -12.25 -2.51
CA SER A 231 -13.42 -12.11 -3.39
C SER A 231 -13.43 -13.13 -4.52
N LEU A 232 -12.25 -13.48 -5.04
CA LEU A 232 -12.09 -14.52 -6.07
C LEU A 232 -12.24 -15.94 -5.52
N ALA A 233 -12.01 -16.18 -4.22
CA ALA A 233 -12.10 -17.52 -3.64
C ALA A 233 -13.55 -18.03 -3.53
N GLN A 234 -14.48 -17.18 -3.12
CA GLN A 234 -15.82 -17.63 -2.74
C GLN A 234 -16.93 -16.76 -3.34
N PRO A 235 -17.80 -17.32 -4.20
CA PRO A 235 -18.93 -16.58 -4.75
C PRO A 235 -19.88 -16.15 -3.63
N GLY A 236 -20.25 -14.86 -3.61
CA GLY A 236 -21.12 -14.27 -2.59
C GLY A 236 -20.44 -13.24 -1.68
N LEU A 237 -19.10 -13.23 -1.62
CA LEU A 237 -18.32 -12.31 -0.78
C LEU A 237 -17.76 -11.11 -1.55
N SER A 238 -18.39 -10.70 -2.64
CA SER A 238 -17.93 -9.56 -3.45
C SER A 238 -17.80 -8.28 -2.62
N TYR A 239 -18.61 -8.12 -1.56
CA TYR A 239 -18.53 -6.99 -0.64
C TYR A 239 -17.25 -6.95 0.21
N LEU A 240 -16.61 -8.11 0.47
CA LEU A 240 -15.35 -8.19 1.23
C LEU A 240 -14.24 -7.41 0.52
N SER A 241 -14.23 -7.40 -0.82
CA SER A 241 -13.22 -6.67 -1.58
C SER A 241 -13.26 -5.16 -1.29
N GLY A 242 -14.46 -4.57 -1.34
CA GLY A 242 -14.68 -3.16 -1.02
C GLY A 242 -14.39 -2.86 0.45
N ALA A 243 -14.84 -3.73 1.36
CA ALA A 243 -14.65 -3.55 2.80
C ALA A 243 -13.17 -3.57 3.21
N TYR A 244 -12.36 -4.47 2.62
CA TYR A 244 -10.93 -4.58 2.91
C TYR A 244 -10.14 -3.44 2.26
N ALA A 245 -10.51 -3.02 1.05
CA ALA A 245 -9.90 -1.89 0.37
C ALA A 245 -10.17 -0.57 1.12
N LEU A 246 -11.43 -0.28 1.44
CA LEU A 246 -11.80 0.90 2.24
C LEU A 246 -11.21 0.84 3.64
N GLY A 247 -11.31 -0.31 4.32
CA GLY A 247 -10.75 -0.50 5.65
C GLY A 247 -9.24 -0.31 5.67
N GLY A 248 -8.51 -0.83 4.69
CA GLY A 248 -7.06 -0.64 4.57
C GLY A 248 -6.68 0.81 4.31
N LEU A 249 -7.43 1.51 3.46
CA LEU A 249 -7.25 2.93 3.18
C LEU A 249 -7.47 3.80 4.42
N THR A 250 -8.61 3.62 5.11
CA THR A 250 -8.97 4.39 6.30
C THR A 250 -8.04 4.06 7.46
N ALA A 251 -7.69 2.80 7.68
CA ALA A 251 -6.69 2.42 8.67
C ALA A 251 -5.33 3.07 8.40
N GLY A 252 -4.93 3.19 7.12
CA GLY A 252 -3.70 3.88 6.72
C GLY A 252 -3.75 5.39 6.93
N LEU A 253 -4.92 6.01 6.73
CA LEU A 253 -5.13 7.44 6.98
C LEU A 253 -5.04 7.78 8.47
N PHE A 254 -5.57 6.92 9.32
CA PHE A 254 -5.55 7.06 10.78
C PHE A 254 -4.32 6.44 11.46
N ALA A 255 -3.39 5.88 10.69
CA ALA A 255 -2.12 5.36 11.21
C ALA A 255 -1.33 6.35 12.10
N PRO A 256 -1.20 7.66 11.78
CA PRO A 256 -0.49 8.61 12.63
C PRO A 256 -1.19 8.90 13.98
N LEU A 257 -2.50 8.64 14.09
CA LEU A 257 -3.25 8.82 15.35
C LEU A 257 -3.09 7.62 16.31
N GLY A 258 -2.47 6.52 15.87
CA GLY A 258 -2.13 5.38 16.71
C GLY A 258 -2.84 4.07 16.35
N ARG A 259 -2.56 3.02 17.14
CA ARG A 259 -3.06 1.64 16.86
C ARG A 259 -4.58 1.53 17.03
N LEU A 260 -5.11 2.19 18.06
CA LEU A 260 -6.54 2.16 18.37
C LEU A 260 -7.35 2.89 17.29
N ALA A 261 -6.87 4.05 16.82
CA ALA A 261 -7.53 4.81 15.76
C ALA A 261 -7.57 4.04 14.43
N SER A 262 -6.46 3.45 14.00
CA SER A 262 -6.40 2.62 12.78
C SER A 262 -7.30 1.39 12.86
N ALA A 263 -7.33 0.70 14.01
CA ALA A 263 -8.22 -0.44 14.22
C ALA A 263 -9.70 -0.03 14.22
N ALA A 264 -10.06 1.05 14.93
CA ALA A 264 -11.42 1.56 14.97
C ALA A 264 -11.90 1.98 13.57
N ALA A 265 -11.06 2.67 12.79
CA ALA A 265 -11.37 3.05 11.41
C ALA A 265 -11.64 1.82 10.52
N PHE A 266 -10.85 0.75 10.68
CA PHE A 266 -11.05 -0.50 9.93
C PHE A 266 -12.37 -1.18 10.28
N VAL A 267 -12.69 -1.27 11.58
CA VAL A 267 -13.95 -1.86 12.08
C VAL A 267 -15.15 -1.06 11.59
N ILE A 268 -15.12 0.28 11.70
CA ILE A 268 -16.21 1.15 11.24
C ILE A 268 -16.39 1.00 9.72
N SER A 269 -15.30 0.98 8.95
CA SER A 269 -15.37 0.82 7.49
C SER A 269 -15.99 -0.52 7.09
N ASN A 270 -15.61 -1.61 7.77
CA ASN A 270 -16.21 -2.93 7.55
C ASN A 270 -17.68 -2.97 8.00
N GLY A 271 -18.03 -2.30 9.10
CA GLY A 271 -19.40 -2.16 9.58
C GLY A 271 -20.29 -1.46 8.56
N VAL A 272 -19.83 -0.33 8.00
CA VAL A 272 -20.56 0.40 6.94
C VAL A 272 -20.71 -0.45 5.69
N ALA A 273 -19.66 -1.16 5.27
CA ALA A 273 -19.74 -2.06 4.12
C ALA A 273 -20.73 -3.23 4.36
N SER A 274 -20.81 -3.72 5.59
CA SER A 274 -21.73 -4.78 6.03
C SER A 274 -23.20 -4.34 5.96
N LEU A 275 -23.51 -3.07 6.30
CA LEU A 275 -24.88 -2.54 6.25
C LEU A 275 -25.48 -2.56 4.83
N GLN A 276 -24.66 -2.44 3.79
CA GLN A 276 -25.14 -2.41 2.40
C GLN A 276 -25.63 -3.76 1.87
N VAL A 277 -25.24 -4.88 2.51
CA VAL A 277 -25.50 -6.24 2.02
C VAL A 277 -26.70 -6.90 2.73
N GLY A 278 -27.16 -6.32 3.84
CA GLY A 278 -28.23 -6.86 4.68
C GLY A 278 -27.75 -7.96 5.64
N ALA A 279 -28.56 -8.26 6.66
CA ALA A 279 -28.23 -9.17 7.76
C ALA A 279 -28.22 -10.66 7.35
N ARG A 280 -27.27 -11.07 6.50
CA ARG A 280 -26.99 -12.49 6.23
C ARG A 280 -26.05 -13.06 7.29
N GLN A 281 -26.18 -14.35 7.57
CA GLN A 281 -25.34 -15.08 8.55
C GLN A 281 -23.83 -14.93 8.25
N GLU A 282 -23.46 -14.80 6.97
CA GLU A 282 -22.09 -14.55 6.49
C GLU A 282 -21.51 -13.21 6.96
N VAL A 283 -22.36 -12.19 7.08
CA VAL A 283 -21.99 -10.84 7.53
C VAL A 283 -21.65 -10.87 9.02
N VAL A 284 -22.41 -11.63 9.81
CA VAL A 284 -22.17 -11.82 11.24
C VAL A 284 -20.84 -12.54 11.47
N THR A 285 -20.56 -13.61 10.73
CA THR A 285 -19.26 -14.31 10.79
C THR A 285 -18.10 -13.41 10.39
N GLY A 286 -18.27 -12.58 9.35
CA GLY A 286 -17.24 -11.61 8.94
C GLY A 286 -16.99 -10.54 10.03
N LEU A 287 -18.01 -10.13 10.77
CA LEU A 287 -17.86 -9.19 11.87
C LEU A 287 -17.06 -9.80 13.04
N TYR A 288 -17.29 -11.08 13.35
CA TYR A 288 -16.49 -11.82 14.32
C TYR A 288 -15.03 -11.96 13.88
N GLU A 289 -14.76 -12.21 12.59
CA GLU A 289 -13.40 -12.24 12.03
C GLU A 289 -12.69 -10.89 12.20
N VAL A 290 -13.38 -9.77 11.91
CA VAL A 290 -12.84 -8.41 12.07
C VAL A 290 -12.59 -8.07 13.54
N ALA A 291 -13.51 -8.45 14.43
CA ALA A 291 -13.34 -8.25 15.87
C ALA A 291 -12.14 -9.05 16.42
N ALA A 292 -12.04 -10.34 16.08
CA ALA A 292 -10.93 -11.19 16.46
C ALA A 292 -9.58 -10.66 15.95
N ALA A 293 -9.51 -10.27 14.68
CA ALA A 293 -8.31 -9.68 14.09
C ALA A 293 -7.90 -8.38 14.77
N THR A 294 -8.87 -7.54 15.13
CA THR A 294 -8.64 -6.28 15.83
C THR A 294 -8.07 -6.52 17.23
N VAL A 295 -8.66 -7.45 18.00
CA VAL A 295 -8.15 -7.82 19.32
C VAL A 295 -6.72 -8.37 19.21
N ILE A 296 -6.46 -9.26 18.25
CA ILE A 296 -5.11 -9.78 18.00
C ILE A 296 -4.14 -8.64 17.67
N TYR A 297 -4.50 -7.73 16.78
CA TYR A 297 -3.64 -6.59 16.41
C TYR A 297 -3.32 -5.67 17.61
N LEU A 298 -4.26 -5.47 18.53
CA LEU A 298 -4.05 -4.68 19.73
C LEU A 298 -3.22 -5.40 20.78
N VAL A 299 -3.43 -6.71 20.96
CA VAL A 299 -2.67 -7.55 21.90
C VAL A 299 -1.23 -7.76 21.43
N VAL A 300 -0.98 -7.81 20.11
CA VAL A 300 0.37 -7.97 19.58
C VAL A 300 1.22 -6.75 19.93
N PRO A 301 2.25 -6.92 20.80
CA PRO A 301 2.99 -5.79 21.34
C PRO A 301 3.75 -5.07 20.24
N ALA A 302 3.94 -3.76 20.40
CA ALA A 302 4.54 -2.92 19.36
C ALA A 302 5.92 -3.37 18.88
N LYS A 303 6.67 -3.94 19.83
CA LYS A 303 7.99 -4.51 19.61
C LYS A 303 7.95 -5.80 18.79
N ALA A 304 6.87 -6.59 18.88
CA ALA A 304 6.68 -7.78 18.06
C ALA A 304 6.27 -7.42 16.62
N GLY A 305 5.46 -6.37 16.41
CA GLY A 305 5.16 -5.88 15.06
C GLY A 305 6.41 -5.42 14.31
N VAL A 306 7.30 -4.69 15.00
CA VAL A 306 8.60 -4.27 14.45
C VAL A 306 9.53 -5.47 14.25
N ARG A 307 9.49 -6.52 15.10
CA ARG A 307 10.27 -7.76 14.90
C ARG A 307 9.69 -8.71 13.86
N LEU A 308 8.38 -8.73 13.62
CA LEU A 308 7.73 -9.55 12.61
C LEU A 308 8.05 -8.99 11.22
N MET A 309 7.98 -7.66 11.07
CA MET A 309 8.60 -6.96 9.94
C MET A 309 10.12 -7.08 9.97
N GLY A 310 10.76 -7.10 11.15
CA GLY A 310 12.20 -7.30 11.40
C GLY A 310 12.77 -8.64 10.90
N LEU A 311 11.99 -9.71 11.02
CA LEU A 311 12.25 -11.05 10.51
C LEU A 311 12.06 -11.14 8.99
N PHE A 312 11.16 -10.30 8.45
CA PHE A 312 11.09 -10.05 7.01
C PHE A 312 12.10 -9.01 6.52
N SER A 313 12.67 -8.19 7.41
CA SER A 313 13.66 -7.15 7.15
C SER A 313 13.95 -6.19 8.31
N ARG A 314 15.23 -5.94 8.52
CA ARG A 314 15.80 -4.86 9.36
C ARG A 314 15.24 -3.49 8.95
N SER A 315 14.49 -2.82 9.82
CA SER A 315 13.87 -1.51 9.56
C SER A 315 14.68 -0.38 10.21
N GLU A 316 14.95 0.65 9.40
CA GLU A 316 15.35 2.02 9.77
C GLU A 316 14.19 3.00 9.46
N ASP A 317 12.93 2.62 9.69
CA ASP A 317 11.76 3.44 9.31
C ASP A 317 11.47 4.61 10.27
N THR A 318 12.32 4.87 11.26
CA THR A 318 12.14 6.05 12.12
C THR A 318 12.72 7.31 11.44
N ASP A 319 13.84 7.17 10.71
CA ASP A 319 14.52 8.31 10.07
C ASP A 319 13.88 8.75 8.73
N ARG A 320 13.27 7.83 7.97
CA ARG A 320 12.60 8.17 6.69
C ARG A 320 11.26 8.85 6.89
N ALA A 321 10.48 8.48 7.90
CA ALA A 321 9.23 9.17 8.23
C ALA A 321 9.51 10.61 8.71
N GLU A 322 10.63 10.81 9.41
CA GLU A 322 11.09 12.11 9.87
C GLU A 322 11.71 12.94 8.73
N GLY A 323 12.44 12.31 7.80
CA GLY A 323 12.94 12.95 6.57
C GLY A 323 11.83 13.31 5.57
N LEU A 324 10.80 12.48 5.42
CA LEU A 324 9.61 12.79 4.63
C LEU A 324 8.76 13.87 5.30
N ARG A 325 8.57 13.81 6.63
CA ARG A 325 7.94 14.92 7.37
C ARG A 325 8.74 16.20 7.21
N ARG A 326 10.07 16.17 7.31
CA ARG A 326 10.93 17.36 7.19
C ARG A 326 10.96 17.90 5.77
N SER A 327 10.94 17.05 4.75
CA SER A 327 10.85 17.49 3.35
C SER A 327 9.46 18.01 2.99
N VAL A 328 8.39 17.44 3.53
CA VAL A 328 7.01 17.94 3.37
C VAL A 328 6.82 19.24 4.16
N ILE A 329 7.35 19.35 5.38
CA ILE A 329 7.38 20.60 6.16
C ILE A 329 8.22 21.66 5.44
N MET A 330 9.37 21.31 4.85
CA MET A 330 10.17 22.26 4.07
C MET A 330 9.47 22.67 2.77
N LYS A 331 8.76 21.76 2.09
CA LYS A 331 7.95 22.11 0.91
C LYS A 331 6.72 22.94 1.28
N LEU A 332 6.10 22.68 2.43
CA LEU A 332 5.01 23.47 2.99
C LEU A 332 5.50 24.83 3.49
N ASP A 333 6.67 24.92 4.10
CA ASP A 333 7.32 26.17 4.53
C ASP A 333 7.76 26.99 3.32
N TYR A 334 8.25 26.34 2.26
CA TYR A 334 8.57 26.99 0.99
C TYR A 334 7.32 27.43 0.24
N ALA A 335 6.24 26.64 0.24
CA ALA A 335 4.95 27.04 -0.31
C ALA A 335 4.29 28.16 0.53
N ALA A 336 4.44 28.13 1.86
CA ALA A 336 3.95 29.16 2.77
C ALA A 336 4.77 30.46 2.67
N LYS A 337 6.09 30.38 2.48
CA LYS A 337 6.94 31.55 2.18
C LYS A 337 6.69 32.10 0.79
N ALA A 338 6.44 31.25 -0.21
CA ALA A 338 6.03 31.69 -1.54
C ALA A 338 4.67 32.39 -1.48
N LEU A 339 3.68 31.82 -0.78
CA LEU A 339 2.38 32.47 -0.53
C LEU A 339 2.55 33.77 0.28
N GLY A 340 3.43 33.77 1.28
CA GLY A 340 3.82 34.94 2.07
C GLY A 340 4.39 36.08 1.21
N SER A 341 5.35 35.76 0.34
CA SER A 341 5.96 36.70 -0.61
C SER A 341 4.97 37.20 -1.68
N VAL A 342 3.95 36.41 -2.05
CA VAL A 342 2.87 36.84 -2.93
C VAL A 342 1.91 37.77 -2.19
N SER A 343 1.57 37.51 -0.93
CA SER A 343 0.80 38.45 -0.10
C SER A 343 1.57 39.74 0.23
N GLU A 344 2.89 39.67 0.36
CA GLU A 344 3.77 40.82 0.57
C GLU A 344 3.95 41.61 -0.75
N ALA A 345 4.02 40.96 -1.91
CA ALA A 345 3.99 41.61 -3.21
C ALA A 345 2.63 42.24 -3.54
N VAL A 346 1.51 41.63 -3.12
CA VAL A 346 0.16 42.24 -3.23
C VAL A 346 0.00 43.40 -2.23
N GLY A 347 0.61 43.30 -1.04
CA GLY A 347 0.70 44.38 -0.07
C GLY A 347 1.56 45.55 -0.54
N GLU A 348 2.72 45.30 -1.14
CA GLU A 348 3.64 46.30 -1.69
C GLU A 348 3.07 46.93 -2.97
N VAL A 349 2.33 46.17 -3.80
CA VAL A 349 1.59 46.71 -4.95
C VAL A 349 0.38 47.53 -4.50
N SER A 350 -0.32 47.14 -3.43
CA SER A 350 -1.39 47.95 -2.80
C SER A 350 -0.83 49.21 -2.13
N GLU A 351 0.36 49.13 -1.51
CA GLU A 351 1.04 50.28 -0.91
C GLU A 351 1.62 51.22 -1.97
N LYS A 352 2.20 50.70 -3.07
CA LYS A 352 2.65 51.50 -4.22
C LYS A 352 1.48 52.08 -5.02
N LEU A 353 0.34 51.39 -5.15
CA LEU A 353 -0.87 52.01 -5.71
C LEU A 353 -1.39 53.13 -4.79
N SER A 354 -1.34 52.95 -3.46
CA SER A 354 -1.70 54.00 -2.49
C SER A 354 -0.74 55.20 -2.48
N LYS A 355 0.54 54.99 -2.84
CA LYS A 355 1.56 56.04 -3.00
C LYS A 355 1.59 56.67 -4.39
N THR A 356 0.97 56.07 -5.41
CA THR A 356 1.00 56.56 -6.81
C THR A 356 -0.29 57.29 -7.22
N CYS A 357 -1.37 57.21 -6.45
CA CYS A 357 -2.41 58.23 -6.47
C CYS A 357 -1.92 59.44 -5.65
N ALA A 358 -1.74 60.58 -6.33
CA ALA A 358 -1.31 61.85 -5.76
C ALA A 358 -2.04 62.21 -4.44
N PRO A 359 -1.40 62.93 -3.51
CA PRO A 359 -1.96 63.22 -2.19
C PRO A 359 -3.26 64.02 -2.37
N ASP A 360 -4.38 63.40 -2.08
CA ASP A 360 -5.66 64.09 -2.06
C ASP A 360 -5.62 65.07 -0.88
N ILE A 361 -5.75 66.37 -1.18
CA ILE A 361 -5.65 67.47 -0.21
C ILE A 361 -6.68 67.30 0.91
N SER A 362 -7.81 66.66 0.58
CA SER A 362 -8.85 66.25 1.52
C SER A 362 -8.29 65.36 2.64
N GLY A 363 -7.36 64.46 2.34
CA GLY A 363 -6.71 63.59 3.32
C GLY A 363 -5.79 64.35 4.28
N VAL A 364 -5.16 65.44 3.82
CA VAL A 364 -4.33 66.32 4.66
C VAL A 364 -5.21 67.08 5.65
N TYR A 365 -6.36 67.58 5.21
CA TYR A 365 -7.29 68.27 6.12
C TYR A 365 -7.85 67.36 7.18
N HIS A 366 -8.29 66.16 6.79
CA HIS A 366 -8.81 65.20 7.76
C HIS A 366 -7.76 64.82 8.80
N ARG A 367 -6.51 64.56 8.38
CA ARG A 367 -5.44 64.21 9.33
C ARG A 367 -5.05 65.40 10.23
N THR A 368 -5.04 66.63 9.72
CA THR A 368 -4.74 67.82 10.52
C THR A 368 -5.86 68.10 11.53
N ALA A 369 -7.12 67.93 11.13
CA ALA A 369 -8.27 68.06 12.02
C ALA A 369 -8.26 67.01 13.14
N ASP A 370 -7.88 65.77 12.82
CA ASP A 370 -7.88 64.67 13.78
C ASP A 370 -6.66 64.65 14.69
N GLU A 371 -5.50 65.16 14.27
CA GLU A 371 -4.32 65.20 15.14
C GLU A 371 -4.21 66.51 15.92
N VAL A 372 -4.47 67.66 15.29
CA VAL A 372 -4.27 68.98 15.91
C VAL A 372 -5.56 69.48 16.56
N CYS A 373 -6.69 69.38 15.84
CA CYS A 373 -7.96 69.90 16.39
C CYS A 373 -8.59 68.93 17.40
N ALA A 374 -8.26 67.64 17.41
CA ALA A 374 -8.78 66.70 18.40
C ALA A 374 -8.40 67.05 19.84
N THR A 375 -7.22 67.65 20.05
CA THR A 375 -6.77 68.12 21.37
C THR A 375 -7.15 69.57 21.68
N CYS A 376 -7.88 70.24 20.80
CA CYS A 376 -8.28 71.64 20.97
C CYS A 376 -9.64 71.77 21.66
N GLY A 377 -9.70 72.51 22.78
CA GLY A 377 -10.94 72.73 23.53
C GLY A 377 -12.05 73.50 22.78
N LEU A 378 -11.72 74.13 21.65
CA LEU A 378 -12.65 74.87 20.79
C LEU A 378 -13.11 74.07 19.56
N LYS A 379 -12.78 72.77 19.47
CA LYS A 379 -13.10 71.91 18.31
C LYS A 379 -14.58 71.96 17.93
N GLY A 380 -15.48 71.86 18.92
CA GLY A 380 -16.93 71.90 18.67
C GLY A 380 -17.39 73.23 18.07
N TYR A 381 -16.78 74.35 18.45
CA TYR A 381 -17.12 75.65 17.87
C TYR A 381 -16.68 75.74 16.40
N CYS A 382 -15.43 75.37 16.10
CA CYS A 382 -14.89 75.44 14.73
C CYS A 382 -15.52 74.43 13.77
N TRP A 383 -15.76 73.19 14.22
CA TRP A 383 -16.21 72.11 13.33
C TRP A 383 -17.73 71.90 13.32
N GLU A 384 -18.49 72.34 14.32
CA GLU A 384 -19.96 72.19 14.33
C GLU A 384 -20.70 73.50 14.03
N ARG A 385 -20.23 74.66 14.54
CA ARG A 385 -20.89 75.96 14.31
C ARG A 385 -20.26 76.78 13.20
N GLY A 386 -18.93 76.85 13.15
CA GLY A 386 -18.15 77.64 12.19
C GLY A 386 -17.51 76.81 11.08
N PHE A 387 -18.19 75.76 10.61
CA PHE A 387 -17.60 74.78 9.68
C PHE A 387 -17.18 75.43 8.35
N ASN A 388 -18.03 76.28 7.77
CA ASN A 388 -17.74 76.93 6.49
C ASN A 388 -16.52 77.85 6.59
N ASP A 389 -16.43 78.69 7.62
CA ASP A 389 -15.29 79.59 7.84
C ASP A 389 -13.98 78.81 8.08
N SER A 390 -14.07 77.69 8.80
CA SER A 390 -12.93 76.81 9.05
C SER A 390 -12.46 76.15 7.76
N MET A 391 -13.39 75.66 6.94
CA MET A 391 -13.07 75.02 5.66
C MET A 391 -12.52 76.03 4.64
N ASP A 392 -13.01 77.27 4.64
CA ASP A 392 -12.48 78.35 3.80
C ASP A 392 -11.05 78.73 4.20
N ALA A 393 -10.71 78.72 5.50
CA ALA A 393 -9.33 78.91 5.95
C ALA A 393 -8.40 77.77 5.50
N PHE A 394 -8.85 76.51 5.58
CA PHE A 394 -8.12 75.35 5.06
C PHE A 394 -7.95 75.42 3.53
N ASN A 395 -8.99 75.88 2.81
CA ASN A 395 -8.96 76.07 1.37
C ASN A 395 -8.01 77.22 0.95
N ALA A 396 -7.92 78.29 1.73
CA ALA A 396 -6.95 79.35 1.50
C ALA A 396 -5.50 78.87 1.69
N LEU A 397 -5.27 77.95 2.63
CA LEU A 397 -3.98 77.31 2.88
C LEU A 397 -3.54 76.41 1.71
N THR A 398 -4.48 75.78 1.00
CA THR A 398 -4.19 74.94 -0.18
C THR A 398 -3.36 75.64 -1.24
N GLY A 399 -3.69 76.91 -1.51
CA GLY A 399 -3.04 77.68 -2.56
C GLY A 399 -1.57 77.88 -2.28
N LYS A 400 -1.21 78.07 -1.00
CA LYS A 400 0.19 78.19 -0.57
C LYS A 400 0.90 76.84 -0.47
N LEU A 401 0.18 75.78 -0.09
CA LEU A 401 0.74 74.43 -0.01
C LEU A 401 1.12 73.92 -1.41
N ARG A 402 0.23 74.03 -2.41
CA ARG A 402 0.53 73.65 -3.80
C ARG A 402 1.62 74.48 -4.47
N ALA A 403 1.84 75.72 -4.02
CA ALA A 403 2.88 76.57 -4.61
C ALA A 403 4.30 76.15 -4.18
N ASN A 404 4.46 75.46 -3.05
CA ASN A 404 5.74 75.01 -2.51
C ASN A 404 5.90 73.48 -2.51
N GLY A 405 5.01 72.75 -3.21
CA GLY A 405 5.02 71.29 -3.32
C GLY A 405 3.65 70.72 -3.63
#